data_AF-A0A0H3DJR8-F1
#
_entry.id   AF-A0A0H3DJR8-F1
#
_cell.length_a   1.000
_cell.length_b   1.000
_cell.length_c   1.000
_cell.angle_alpha   90.00
_cell.angle_beta   90.00
_cell.angle_gamma   90.00
#
_symmetry.space_group_name_H-M   'P 1'
#
loop_
_entity.id
_entity.type
_entity.pdbx_description
1 polymer ?
#
loop_
_entity_poly.entity_id
_entity_poly.type
_entity_poly.pdbx_seq_one_letter_code
_entity_poly.pdbx_strand_id
1 'polypeptide(L)'
;MAQTPPPWIWDALEDDVRARSWQELADWVDWLGEAYSPWVHLPPCWPAHEGLKTELSMFWYWHRWLSTAAVNPIDGVRWHNELRRSAQAWRELATCQHEPPVAHHHQIVAAQRARRDQFLADAQRPEQGEP
;
A
#
# COMPACT_ATOMS: atom_id res chain seq x y z
N MET A 1 24.84 8.40 -5.91
CA MET A 1 24.46 6.98 -6.02
C MET A 1 22.96 6.93 -6.20
N ALA A 2 22.44 6.27 -7.24
CA ALA A 2 20.99 6.12 -7.39
C ALA A 2 20.46 5.27 -6.23
N GLN A 3 19.41 5.75 -5.54
CA GLN A 3 18.79 5.00 -4.46
C GLN A 3 17.98 3.86 -5.07
N THR A 4 18.21 2.63 -4.61
CA THR A 4 17.34 1.50 -4.94
C THR A 4 15.93 1.82 -4.44
N PRO A 5 14.90 1.75 -5.29
CA PRO A 5 13.54 2.00 -4.85
C PRO A 5 13.19 1.01 -3.72
N PRO A 6 12.40 1.44 -2.72
CA PRO A 6 11.93 0.54 -1.69
C PRO A 6 11.25 -0.71 -2.29
N PRO A 7 11.40 -1.88 -1.66
CA PRO A 7 10.98 -3.15 -2.25
C PRO A 7 9.46 -3.29 -2.41
N TRP A 8 8.66 -2.44 -1.76
CA TRP A 8 7.20 -2.36 -1.91
C TRP A 8 6.74 -1.47 -3.09
N ILE A 9 7.66 -0.97 -3.93
CA ILE A 9 7.33 -0.29 -5.19
C ILE A 9 7.25 -1.34 -6.31
N TRP A 10 6.02 -1.81 -6.56
CA TRP A 10 5.74 -2.90 -7.51
C TRP A 10 6.10 -2.60 -8.96
N ASP A 11 6.00 -1.34 -9.40
CA ASP A 11 6.25 -0.93 -10.78
C ASP A 11 7.73 -1.04 -11.19
N ALA A 12 8.63 -1.13 -10.21
CA ALA A 12 10.06 -1.28 -10.43
C ALA A 12 10.51 -2.75 -10.49
N LEU A 13 9.58 -3.71 -10.32
CA LEU A 13 9.88 -5.14 -10.33
C LEU A 13 9.69 -5.72 -11.73
N GLU A 14 10.60 -6.61 -12.13
CA GLU A 14 10.43 -7.48 -13.30
C GLU A 14 9.16 -8.32 -13.18
N ASP A 15 8.50 -8.62 -14.31
CA ASP A 15 7.18 -9.26 -14.33
C ASP A 15 7.12 -10.58 -13.56
N ASP A 16 8.12 -11.45 -13.73
CA ASP A 16 8.20 -12.74 -13.03
C ASP A 16 8.37 -12.56 -11.52
N VAL A 17 9.20 -11.58 -11.12
CA VAL A 17 9.45 -11.27 -9.71
C VAL A 17 8.19 -10.70 -9.09
N ARG A 18 7.51 -9.79 -9.80
CA ARG A 18 6.26 -9.18 -9.40
C ARG A 18 5.17 -10.22 -9.18
N ALA A 19 4.96 -11.13 -10.14
CA ALA A 19 3.95 -12.18 -10.04
C ALA A 19 4.18 -13.09 -8.83
N ARG A 20 5.43 -13.55 -8.63
CA ARG A 20 5.80 -14.37 -7.47
C ARG A 20 5.62 -13.62 -6.15
N SER A 21 6.12 -12.39 -6.06
CA SER A 21 5.95 -11.56 -4.85
C SER A 21 4.48 -11.30 -4.55
N TRP A 22 3.63 -11.24 -5.57
CA TRP A 22 2.20 -11.06 -5.36
C TRP A 22 1.57 -12.30 -4.72
N GLN A 23 1.92 -13.49 -5.21
CA GLN A 23 1.45 -14.75 -4.62
C GLN A 23 1.94 -14.91 -3.18
N GLU A 24 3.24 -14.66 -2.93
CA GLU A 24 3.81 -14.75 -1.57
C GLU A 24 3.14 -13.77 -0.59
N LEU A 25 2.75 -12.58 -1.05
CA LEU A 25 2.01 -11.63 -0.25
C LEU A 25 0.57 -12.10 0.01
N ALA A 26 -0.11 -12.67 -0.98
CA ALA A 26 -1.45 -13.24 -0.78
C ALA A 26 -1.44 -14.37 0.26
N ASP A 27 -0.51 -15.32 0.12
CA ASP A 27 -0.34 -16.42 1.08
C ASP A 27 -0.06 -15.90 2.49
N TRP A 28 0.75 -14.83 2.60
CA TRP A 28 1.04 -14.21 3.88
C TRP A 28 -0.16 -13.46 4.47
N VAL A 29 -0.99 -12.81 3.64
CA VAL A 29 -2.21 -12.14 4.10
C VAL A 29 -3.21 -13.16 4.65
N ASP A 30 -3.34 -14.31 4.01
CA ASP A 30 -4.19 -15.41 4.51
C ASP A 30 -3.67 -15.92 5.87
N TRP A 31 -2.38 -16.21 5.96
CA TRP A 31 -1.74 -16.57 7.25
C TRP A 31 -1.95 -15.50 8.32
N LEU A 32 -1.85 -14.22 7.96
CA LEU A 32 -2.00 -13.10 8.89
C LEU A 32 -3.41 -13.05 9.48
N GLY A 33 -4.43 -13.26 8.64
CA GLY A 33 -5.83 -13.32 9.08
C GLY A 33 -6.08 -14.48 10.05
N GLU A 34 -5.49 -15.65 9.79
CA GLU A 34 -5.61 -16.82 10.66
C GLU A 34 -4.85 -16.63 11.99
N ALA A 35 -3.57 -16.25 11.92
CA ALA A 35 -2.68 -16.18 13.07
C ALA A 35 -3.04 -15.05 14.05
N TYR A 36 -3.66 -13.97 13.56
CA TYR A 36 -4.02 -12.79 14.36
C TYR A 36 -5.53 -12.59 14.52
N SER A 37 -6.33 -13.60 14.23
CA SER A 37 -7.76 -13.58 14.56
C SER A 37 -7.97 -13.41 16.08
N PRO A 38 -8.91 -12.56 16.54
CA PRO A 38 -9.89 -11.79 15.78
C PRO A 38 -9.46 -10.35 15.45
N TRP A 39 -8.19 -9.99 15.67
CA TRP A 39 -7.71 -8.62 15.51
C TRP A 39 -7.57 -8.24 14.03
N VAL A 40 -7.01 -9.12 13.21
CA VAL A 40 -6.89 -8.91 11.77
C VAL A 40 -8.10 -9.52 11.07
N HIS A 41 -8.88 -8.69 10.37
CA HIS A 41 -9.97 -9.13 9.51
C HIS A 41 -9.90 -8.34 8.20
N LEU A 42 -9.53 -9.03 7.13
CA LEU A 42 -9.31 -8.44 5.81
C LEU A 42 -10.33 -9.02 4.84
N PRO A 43 -10.97 -8.19 3.99
CA PRO A 43 -11.94 -8.69 3.03
C PRO A 43 -11.23 -9.40 1.87
N PRO A 44 -11.88 -10.37 1.18
CA PRO A 44 -11.28 -11.05 0.02
C PRO A 44 -10.88 -10.09 -1.12
N CYS A 45 -11.51 -8.91 -1.18
CA CYS A 45 -11.21 -7.88 -2.16
C CYS A 45 -10.05 -6.95 -1.77
N TRP A 46 -9.32 -7.21 -0.68
CA TRP A 46 -8.18 -6.39 -0.24
C TRP A 46 -7.18 -6.00 -1.34
N PRO A 47 -6.89 -6.82 -2.38
CA PRO A 47 -5.94 -6.41 -3.43
C PRO A 47 -6.43 -5.22 -4.26
N ALA A 48 -7.76 -5.00 -4.33
CA ALA A 48 -8.37 -3.90 -5.05
C ALA A 48 -8.31 -2.57 -4.27
N HIS A 49 -7.96 -2.60 -2.98
CA HIS A 49 -7.84 -1.43 -2.14
C HIS A 49 -6.38 -0.96 -2.11
N GLU A 50 -6.02 0.03 -2.94
CA GLU A 50 -4.63 0.50 -3.08
C GLU A 50 -3.95 0.86 -1.74
N GLY A 51 -4.66 1.55 -0.84
CA GLY A 51 -4.13 1.89 0.48
C GLY A 51 -3.86 0.65 1.34
N LEU A 52 -4.80 -0.28 1.35
CA LEU A 52 -4.67 -1.53 2.11
C LEU A 52 -3.58 -2.43 1.54
N LYS A 53 -3.55 -2.60 0.22
CA LYS A 53 -2.48 -3.32 -0.51
C LYS A 53 -1.10 -2.76 -0.15
N THR A 54 -0.96 -1.43 -0.13
CA THR A 54 0.32 -0.78 0.19
C THR A 54 0.76 -1.08 1.62
N GLU A 55 -0.14 -0.90 2.60
CA GLU A 55 0.13 -1.18 4.00
C GLU A 55 0.52 -2.65 4.22
N LEU A 56 -0.25 -3.59 3.66
CA LEU A 56 0.02 -5.03 3.77
C LEU A 56 1.37 -5.39 3.14
N SER A 57 1.72 -4.78 2.00
CA SER A 57 3.03 -4.97 1.36
C SER A 57 4.17 -4.54 2.29
N MET A 58 4.06 -3.37 2.94
CA MET A 58 5.07 -2.88 3.87
C MET A 58 5.23 -3.81 5.09
N PHE A 59 4.12 -4.23 5.69
CA PHE A 59 4.14 -5.14 6.85
C PHE A 59 4.70 -6.52 6.49
N TRP A 60 4.40 -7.03 5.31
CA TRP A 60 4.96 -8.27 4.80
C TRP A 60 6.47 -8.20 4.63
N TYR A 61 7.00 -7.12 4.02
CA TYR A 61 8.44 -6.93 3.91
C TYR A 61 9.12 -6.78 5.29
N TRP A 62 8.50 -6.06 6.23
CA TRP A 62 9.01 -5.97 7.59
C TRP A 62 9.03 -7.34 8.27
N HIS A 63 7.97 -8.14 8.12
CA HIS A 63 7.90 -9.50 8.66
C HIS A 63 8.98 -10.42 8.06
N ARG A 64 9.19 -10.37 6.73
CA ARG A 64 10.28 -11.12 6.07
C ARG A 64 11.65 -10.71 6.58
N TRP A 65 11.89 -9.41 6.76
CA TRP A 65 13.15 -8.91 7.30
C TRP A 65 13.40 -9.44 8.72
N LEU A 66 12.37 -9.42 9.59
CA LEU A 66 12.46 -9.98 10.95
C LEU A 66 12.74 -11.48 10.96
N SER A 67 12.19 -12.21 9.99
CA SER A 67 12.33 -13.67 9.92
C SER A 67 13.66 -14.13 9.31
N THR A 68 14.38 -13.25 8.60
CA THR A 68 15.60 -13.61 7.85
C THR A 68 16.86 -12.96 8.38
N ALA A 69 16.76 -11.90 9.18
CA ALA A 69 17.90 -11.26 9.82
C ALA A 69 18.05 -11.72 11.29
N ALA A 70 19.28 -11.68 11.81
CA ALA A 70 19.55 -11.82 13.24
C ALA A 70 19.05 -10.57 13.96
N VAL A 71 17.74 -10.52 14.22
CA VAL A 71 17.07 -9.36 14.81
C VAL A 71 17.07 -9.40 16.32
N ASN A 72 17.12 -8.22 16.94
CA ASN A 72 16.90 -8.07 18.37
C ASN A 72 15.45 -8.46 18.68
N PRO A 73 15.18 -9.26 19.74
CA PRO A 73 13.81 -9.60 20.16
C PRO A 73 12.85 -8.39 20.27
N ILE A 74 13.38 -7.19 20.57
CA ILE A 74 12.61 -5.94 20.61
C ILE A 74 11.94 -5.61 19.27
N ASP A 75 12.59 -5.88 18.14
CA ASP A 75 12.05 -5.56 16.82
C ASP A 75 10.84 -6.43 16.47
N GLY A 76 10.85 -7.70 16.91
CA GLY A 76 9.70 -8.59 16.80
C GLY A 76 8.51 -8.07 17.61
N VAL A 77 8.75 -7.69 18.88
CA VAL A 77 7.70 -7.10 19.73
C VAL A 77 7.15 -5.81 19.13
N ARG A 78 8.01 -4.95 18.57
CA ARG A 78 7.60 -3.73 17.91
C ARG A 78 6.67 -4.01 16.73
N TRP A 79 7.03 -4.96 15.87
CA TRP A 79 6.19 -5.33 14.73
C TRP A 79 4.81 -5.84 15.17
N HIS A 80 4.74 -6.70 16.20
CA HIS A 80 3.45 -7.16 16.74
C HIS A 80 2.57 -6.02 17.29
N ASN A 81 3.18 -5.02 17.93
CA ASN A 81 2.45 -3.88 18.46
C ASN A 81 1.90 -2.97 17.35
N GLU A 82 2.72 -2.69 16.33
CA GLU A 82 2.27 -1.91 15.18
C GLU A 82 1.21 -2.66 14.39
N LEU A 83 1.33 -3.99 14.26
CA LEU A 83 0.32 -4.82 13.60
C LEU A 83 -1.06 -4.63 14.22
N ARG A 84 -1.16 -4.68 15.55
CA ARG A 84 -2.45 -4.51 16.24
C ARG A 84 -3.05 -3.12 16.02
N ARG A 85 -2.22 -2.09 15.95
CA ARG A 85 -2.66 -0.71 15.67
C ARG A 85 -3.14 -0.58 14.23
N SER A 86 -2.34 -1.06 13.28
CA SER A 86 -2.67 -1.02 11.86
C SER A 86 -3.90 -1.86 11.51
N ALA A 87 -4.12 -2.99 12.19
CA ALA A 87 -5.31 -3.82 12.00
C ALA A 87 -6.63 -3.04 12.20
N GLN A 88 -6.63 -2.02 13.06
CA GLN A 88 -7.79 -1.13 13.20
C GLN A 88 -7.96 -0.24 11.96
N ALA A 89 -6.89 0.43 11.52
CA ALA A 89 -6.91 1.28 10.32
C ALA A 89 -7.23 0.48 9.04
N TRP A 90 -6.77 -0.78 8.95
CA TRP A 90 -7.07 -1.66 7.83
C TRP A 90 -8.56 -1.95 7.69
N ARG A 91 -9.31 -2.06 8.80
CA ARG A 91 -10.77 -2.21 8.74
C ARG A 91 -11.42 -0.99 8.10
N GLU A 92 -10.92 0.20 8.41
CA GLU A 92 -11.42 1.45 7.82
C GLU A 92 -11.09 1.51 6.32
N LEU A 93 -9.85 1.17 5.93
CA LEU A 93 -9.43 1.09 4.51
C LEU A 93 -10.16 -0.02 3.73
N ALA A 94 -10.56 -1.08 4.43
CA ALA A 94 -11.36 -2.19 3.96
C ALA A 94 -12.87 -1.91 4.02
N THR A 95 -13.31 -0.68 4.30
CA THR A 95 -14.74 -0.32 4.22
C THR A 95 -15.14 -0.23 2.75
N CYS A 96 -15.40 -1.37 2.14
CA CYS A 96 -15.79 -1.43 0.75
C CYS A 96 -17.30 -1.22 0.56
N GLN A 97 -17.69 -0.31 -0.33
CA GLN A 97 -18.99 -0.33 -1.00
C GLN A 97 -18.76 -0.74 -2.46
N HIS A 98 -18.63 -2.03 -2.72
CA HIS A 98 -18.51 -2.54 -4.10
C HIS A 98 -19.92 -2.54 -4.72
N GLU A 99 -20.35 -1.40 -5.26
CA GLU A 99 -21.37 -1.37 -6.32
C GLU A 99 -20.79 -2.12 -7.55
N PRO A 100 -21.55 -2.94 -8.29
CA PRO A 100 -21.05 -3.58 -9.51
C PRO A 100 -20.44 -2.54 -10.46
N PRO A 101 -19.42 -2.90 -11.25
CA PRO A 101 -18.47 -1.96 -11.81
C PRO A 101 -19.16 -0.99 -12.76
N VAL A 102 -19.50 0.19 -12.26
CA VAL A 102 -19.73 1.35 -13.12
C VAL A 102 -18.34 1.94 -13.35
N ALA A 103 -17.87 1.89 -14.61
CA ALA A 103 -16.73 2.71 -15.00
C ALA A 103 -16.97 4.13 -14.45
N HIS A 104 -16.02 4.70 -13.69
CA HIS A 104 -15.77 6.17 -13.54
C HIS A 104 -14.97 6.57 -12.28
N HIS A 105 -14.65 5.72 -11.29
CA HIS A 105 -13.87 6.20 -10.11
C HIS A 105 -12.41 6.59 -10.46
N HIS A 106 -11.66 5.72 -11.16
CA HIS A 106 -10.29 6.03 -11.57
C HIS A 106 -10.18 7.27 -12.47
N GLN A 107 -11.20 7.52 -13.30
CA GLN A 107 -11.25 8.69 -14.18
C GLN A 107 -11.50 9.98 -13.39
N ILE A 108 -12.32 9.93 -12.33
CA ILE A 108 -12.55 11.07 -11.42
C ILE A 108 -11.25 11.43 -10.69
N VAL A 109 -10.55 10.43 -10.12
CA VAL A 109 -9.28 10.67 -9.41
C VAL A 109 -8.19 11.18 -10.35
N ALA A 110 -8.09 10.63 -11.57
CA ALA A 110 -7.15 11.12 -12.59
C ALA A 110 -7.44 12.57 -13.00
N ALA A 111 -8.72 12.92 -13.20
CA ALA A 111 -9.13 14.29 -13.53
C ALA A 111 -8.86 15.28 -12.39
N GLN A 112 -8.99 14.85 -11.13
CA GLN A 112 -8.63 15.66 -9.96
C GLN A 112 -7.12 15.89 -9.86
N ARG A 113 -6.30 14.86 -10.09
CA ARG A 113 -4.83 15.00 -10.12
C ARG A 113 -4.38 15.96 -11.23
N ALA A 114 -4.92 15.82 -12.43
CA ALA A 114 -4.61 16.71 -13.55
C ALA A 114 -4.93 18.19 -13.23
N ARG A 115 -6.08 18.47 -12.60
CA ARG A 115 -6.44 19.84 -12.16
C ARG A 115 -5.49 20.39 -11.11
N ARG A 116 -5.12 19.58 -10.12
CA ARG A 116 -4.15 19.98 -9.09
C ARG A 116 -2.80 20.32 -9.73
N ASP A 117 -2.31 19.48 -10.62
CA ASP A 117 -0.99 19.65 -11.24
C ASP A 117 -0.99 20.90 -12.15
N GLN A 118 -2.10 21.16 -12.85
CA GLN A 118 -2.29 22.40 -13.62
C GLN A 118 -2.29 23.65 -12.73
N PHE A 119 -3.01 23.63 -11.61
CA PHE A 119 -3.01 24.73 -10.65
C PHE A 119 -1.61 25.02 -10.09
N LEU A 120 -0.85 23.97 -9.77
CA LEU A 120 0.54 24.11 -9.31
C LEU A 120 1.45 24.70 -10.40
N ALA A 121 1.27 24.29 -11.66
CA ALA A 121 2.01 24.84 -12.79
C ALA A 121 1.68 26.33 -13.04
N ASP A 122 0.41 26.70 -12.96
CA ASP A 122 -0.04 28.09 -13.13
C ASP A 122 0.47 28.99 -12.00
N ALA A 123 0.43 28.51 -10.75
CA ALA A 123 0.96 29.24 -9.59
C ALA A 123 2.49 29.43 -9.62
N GLN A 124 3.21 28.57 -10.35
CA GLN A 124 4.66 28.66 -10.53
C GLN A 124 5.05 29.55 -11.72
N ARG A 125 4.09 30.05 -12.51
CA ARG A 125 4.37 30.90 -13.65
C ARG A 125 4.65 32.32 -13.16
N PRO A 126 5.88 32.85 -13.29
CA PRO A 126 6.17 34.23 -12.89
C PRO A 126 5.31 35.19 -13.71
N GLU A 127 4.76 36.21 -13.06
CA GLU A 127 4.07 37.32 -13.72
C GLU A 127 5.05 37.97 -14.70
N GLN A 128 4.95 37.57 -15.98
CA GLN A 128 5.64 38.28 -17.05
C GLN A 128 4.94 39.63 -17.17
N GLY A 129 5.61 40.65 -16.65
CA GLY A 129 5.14 42.03 -16.62
C GLY A 129 4.63 42.50 -17.96
N GLU A 130 3.50 43.22 -17.90
CA GLU A 130 2.91 43.98 -19.00
C GLU A 130 3.91 45.02 -19.57
N PRO A 131 3.76 45.36 -20.87
CA PRO A 131 4.73 46.09 -21.68
C PRO A 131 4.96 47.55 -21.28
#